data_AF-A0A536U8B5-F1
#
_entry.id   AF-A0A536U8B5-F1
#
_cell.length_a   1.000
_cell.length_b   1.000
_cell.length_c   1.000
_cell.angle_alpha   90.00
_cell.angle_beta   90.00
_cell.angle_gamma   90.00
#
_symmetry.space_group_name_H-M   'P 1'
#
loop_
_entity.id
_entity.type
_entity.pdbx_description
1 polymer ?
#
loop_
_entity_poly.entity_id
_entity_poly.type
_entity_poly.pdbx_seq_one_letter_code
_entity_poly.pdbx_strand_id
1 'polypeptide(L)'
;MVFAAATGMKTLNRYIGREVLYSTLLIFVALLMLFALFDLIHELGNVGKEGYTLGRGLLYVGLSLPGHVYELMPTAALIGTLFAIAQLVGNSEYTVMRTSGASLTQITVAILRVGIPLAIATFLAGEFFAPPAERLAQQVRIQAQDQATRIVAQQFQSGFWFRQQLPQSTFVNIKSVVDDS
;
A
#
# COMPACT_ATOMS: atom_id res chain seq x y z
N MET A 1 44.42 17.46 9.44
CA MET A 1 43.43 17.78 8.38
C MET A 1 42.68 16.56 7.84
N VAL A 2 43.30 15.38 7.66
CA VAL A 2 42.63 14.18 7.11
C VAL A 2 41.46 13.65 7.96
N PHE A 3 41.58 13.65 9.30
CA PHE A 3 40.49 13.22 10.20
C PHE A 3 39.24 14.12 10.18
N ALA A 4 39.40 15.42 9.90
CA ALA A 4 38.30 16.37 9.78
C ALA A 4 37.51 16.19 8.47
N ALA A 5 38.22 15.89 7.37
CA ALA A 5 37.58 15.56 6.09
C ALA A 5 36.78 14.24 6.18
N ALA A 6 37.34 13.21 6.83
CA ALA A 6 36.67 11.92 7.00
C ALA A 6 35.41 11.98 7.88
N THR A 7 35.40 12.85 8.90
CA THR A 7 34.23 13.08 9.77
C THR A 7 33.18 13.96 9.09
N GLY A 8 33.60 15.02 8.38
CA GLY A 8 32.70 15.86 7.57
C GLY A 8 31.91 15.07 6.52
N MET A 9 32.57 14.11 5.84
CA MET A 9 31.91 13.23 4.87
C MET A 9 30.86 12.31 5.51
N LYS A 10 31.06 11.87 6.76
CA LYS A 10 30.06 11.07 7.50
C LYS A 10 28.83 11.91 7.85
N THR A 11 29.04 13.16 8.26
CA THR A 11 27.96 14.10 8.62
C THR A 11 27.11 14.46 7.40
N LEU A 12 27.73 14.77 6.26
CA LEU A 12 27.03 15.09 5.02
C LEU A 12 26.16 13.92 4.53
N ASN A 13 26.73 12.72 4.48
CA ASN A 13 26.00 11.52 4.05
C ASN A 13 24.81 11.22 4.98
N ARG A 14 24.99 11.41 6.29
CA ARG A 14 23.91 11.24 7.28
C ARG A 14 22.81 12.29 7.11
N TYR A 15 23.19 13.53 6.83
CA TYR A 15 22.26 14.62 6.61
C TYR A 15 21.39 14.37 5.37
N ILE A 16 22.00 14.12 4.21
CA ILE A 16 21.29 13.83 2.96
C ILE A 16 20.38 12.61 3.15
N GLY A 17 20.90 11.54 3.74
CA GLY A 17 20.11 10.34 4.00
C GLY A 17 18.91 10.60 4.91
N ARG A 18 19.07 11.42 5.94
CA ARG A 18 17.97 11.79 6.85
C ARG A 18 16.90 12.61 6.12
N GLU A 19 17.30 13.55 5.27
CA GLU A 19 16.37 14.41 4.53
C GLU A 19 15.55 13.62 3.52
N VAL A 20 16.21 12.71 2.79
CA VAL A 20 15.55 11.79 1.86
C VAL A 20 14.60 10.86 2.61
N LEU A 21 15.04 10.25 3.71
CA LEU A 21 14.20 9.35 4.50
C LEU A 21 12.93 10.05 5.02
N TYR A 22 13.07 11.24 5.60
CA TYR A 22 11.91 11.98 6.11
C TYR A 22 10.96 12.42 5.00
N SER A 23 11.50 12.91 3.88
CA SER A 23 10.69 13.31 2.73
C SER A 23 9.91 12.11 2.16
N THR A 24 10.58 10.97 1.99
CA THR A 24 9.96 9.72 1.56
C THR A 24 8.88 9.25 2.53
N LEU A 25 9.16 9.23 3.83
CA LEU A 25 8.16 8.79 4.83
C LEU A 25 6.97 9.74 4.91
N LEU A 26 7.19 11.06 4.81
CA LEU A 26 6.11 12.04 4.81
C LEU A 26 5.18 11.83 3.60
N ILE A 27 5.76 11.74 2.40
CA ILE A 27 4.98 11.50 1.18
C ILE A 27 4.30 10.13 1.22
N PHE A 28 4.98 9.10 1.74
CA PHE A 28 4.41 7.77 1.92
C PHE A 28 3.18 7.79 2.84
N VAL A 29 3.27 8.45 3.99
CA VAL A 29 2.13 8.61 4.91
C VAL A 29 0.99 9.40 4.26
N ALA A 30 1.30 10.46 3.52
CA ALA A 30 0.30 11.23 2.81
C ALA A 30 -0.44 10.39 1.75
N LEU A 31 0.29 9.60 0.95
CA LEU A 31 -0.29 8.69 -0.02
C LEU A 31 -1.11 7.58 0.65
N LEU A 32 -0.59 6.97 1.72
CA LEU A 32 -1.33 5.95 2.47
C LEU A 32 -2.65 6.49 3.04
N MET A 33 -2.62 7.69 3.64
CA MET A 33 -3.84 8.31 4.15
C MET A 33 -4.84 8.62 3.03
N LEU A 34 -4.34 9.08 1.88
CA LEU A 34 -5.20 9.36 0.72
C LEU A 34 -5.86 8.08 0.19
N PHE A 35 -5.11 6.99 0.05
CA PHE A 35 -5.65 5.70 -0.41
C PHE A 35 -6.61 5.08 0.61
N ALA A 36 -6.26 5.11 1.91
CA ALA A 36 -7.15 4.67 2.97
C ALA A 36 -8.46 5.46 3.01
N LEU A 37 -8.40 6.76 2.73
CA LEU A 37 -9.60 7.60 2.59
C LEU A 37 -10.43 7.18 1.38
N PHE A 38 -9.81 6.88 0.24
CA PHE A 38 -10.53 6.38 -0.94
C PHE A 38 -11.22 5.05 -0.65
N ASP A 39 -10.54 4.10 -0.02
CA ASP A 39 -11.16 2.83 0.37
C ASP A 39 -12.34 3.04 1.31
N LEU A 40 -12.19 3.93 2.30
CA LEU A 40 -13.26 4.26 3.23
C LEU A 40 -14.46 4.87 2.49
N ILE A 41 -14.25 5.78 1.55
CA ILE A 41 -15.33 6.37 0.74
C ILE A 41 -16.03 5.30 -0.09
N HIS A 42 -15.28 4.38 -0.70
CA HIS A 42 -15.86 3.25 -1.44
C HIS A 42 -16.73 2.38 -0.53
N GLU A 43 -16.26 2.10 0.69
CA GLU A 43 -16.96 1.22 1.61
C GLU A 43 -18.16 1.88 2.29
N LEU A 44 -18.10 3.20 2.51
CA LEU A 44 -19.25 3.99 2.98
C LEU A 44 -20.46 3.88 2.06
N GLY A 45 -20.26 3.66 0.75
CA GLY A 45 -21.35 3.42 -0.21
C GLY A 45 -22.12 2.11 0.02
N ASN A 46 -21.54 1.18 0.79
CA ASN A 46 -22.13 -0.11 1.14
C ASN A 46 -22.70 -0.11 2.56
N VAL A 47 -22.30 0.83 3.42
CA VAL A 47 -22.79 0.96 4.79
C VAL A 47 -24.31 1.18 4.80
N GLY A 48 -25.02 0.35 5.58
CA GLY A 48 -26.48 0.38 5.68
C GLY A 48 -27.21 -0.50 4.66
N LYS A 49 -26.50 -1.07 3.67
CA LYS A 49 -27.05 -2.13 2.81
C LYS A 49 -26.76 -3.49 3.44
N GLU A 50 -27.79 -4.33 3.50
CA GLU A 50 -27.67 -5.77 3.81
C GLU A 50 -26.95 -6.11 5.15
N GLY A 51 -27.07 -5.23 6.16
CA GLY A 51 -26.43 -5.44 7.47
C GLY A 51 -24.94 -5.08 7.52
N TYR A 52 -24.41 -4.42 6.49
CA TYR A 52 -23.04 -3.92 6.47
C TYR A 52 -22.87 -2.72 7.42
N THR A 53 -22.03 -2.87 8.43
CA THR A 53 -21.78 -1.86 9.46
C THR A 53 -20.51 -1.07 9.18
N LEU A 54 -20.46 0.19 9.62
CA LEU A 54 -19.27 1.05 9.51
C LEU A 54 -18.02 0.40 10.13
N GLY A 55 -18.19 -0.39 11.20
CA GLY A 55 -17.10 -1.11 11.84
C GLY A 55 -16.45 -2.17 10.92
N ARG A 56 -17.25 -2.87 10.09
CA ARG A 56 -16.71 -3.82 9.09
C ARG A 56 -15.94 -3.08 8.00
N GLY A 57 -16.40 -1.90 7.60
CA GLY A 57 -15.70 -1.07 6.62
C GLY A 57 -14.35 -0.57 7.13
N LEU A 58 -14.28 -0.08 8.36
CA LEU A 58 -13.01 0.32 8.98
C LEU A 58 -12.04 -0.85 9.13
N LEU A 59 -12.55 -2.04 9.48
CA LEU A 59 -11.75 -3.26 9.55
C LEU A 59 -11.17 -3.63 8.18
N TYR A 60 -11.98 -3.57 7.13
CA TYR A 60 -11.54 -3.82 5.75
C TYR A 60 -10.44 -2.83 5.34
N VAL A 61 -10.66 -1.52 5.52
CA VAL A 61 -9.65 -0.49 5.21
C VAL A 61 -8.34 -0.75 5.97
N GLY A 62 -8.42 -1.10 7.26
CA GLY A 62 -7.24 -1.44 8.06
C GLY A 62 -6.49 -2.68 7.57
N LEU A 63 -7.22 -3.71 7.11
CA LEU A 63 -6.66 -4.92 6.52
C LEU A 63 -6.07 -4.69 5.12
N SER A 64 -6.52 -3.67 4.40
CA SER A 64 -5.97 -3.27 3.09
C SER A 64 -4.69 -2.44 3.20
N LEU A 65 -4.42 -1.80 4.35
CA LEU A 65 -3.22 -0.96 4.54
C LEU A 65 -1.89 -1.67 4.24
N PRO A 66 -1.64 -2.94 4.64
CA PRO A 66 -0.40 -3.64 4.30
C PRO A 66 -0.22 -3.85 2.79
N GLY A 67 -1.31 -4.03 2.04
CA GLY A 67 -1.28 -4.08 0.57
C GLY A 67 -0.86 -2.74 -0.02
N HIS A 68 -1.51 -1.65 0.42
CA HIS A 68 -1.16 -0.28 0.00
C HIS A 68 0.28 0.09 0.36
N VAL A 69 0.80 -0.35 1.50
CA VAL A 69 2.20 -0.13 1.87
C VAL A 69 3.13 -0.68 0.79
N TYR A 70 2.89 -1.91 0.33
CA TYR A 70 3.72 -2.53 -0.69
C TYR A 70 3.61 -1.82 -2.05
N GLU A 71 2.40 -1.45 -2.46
CA GLU A 71 2.14 -0.81 -3.75
C GLU A 71 2.64 0.64 -3.82
N LEU A 72 2.46 1.41 -2.73
CA LEU A 72 2.74 2.84 -2.70
C LEU A 72 4.21 3.16 -2.39
N MET A 73 4.94 2.26 -1.74
CA MET A 73 6.28 2.55 -1.27
C MET A 73 7.29 2.88 -2.38
N PRO A 74 7.34 2.19 -3.54
CA PRO A 74 8.23 2.57 -4.64
C PRO A 74 7.92 3.97 -5.19
N THR A 75 6.63 4.30 -5.31
CA THR A 75 6.13 5.60 -5.77
C THR A 75 6.48 6.70 -4.78
N ALA A 76 6.28 6.45 -3.48
CA ALA A 76 6.66 7.36 -2.41
C ALA A 76 8.17 7.57 -2.31
N ALA A 77 8.97 6.53 -2.52
CA ALA A 77 10.43 6.63 -2.55
C ALA A 77 10.92 7.52 -3.71
N LEU A 78 10.32 7.37 -4.90
CA LEU A 78 10.62 8.20 -6.06
C LEU A 78 10.28 9.67 -5.80
N ILE A 79 9.03 9.96 -5.44
CA ILE A 79 8.55 11.33 -5.21
C ILE A 79 9.27 11.95 -4.02
N GLY A 80 9.48 11.19 -2.94
CA GLY A 80 10.18 11.63 -1.73
C GLY A 80 11.63 12.00 -1.97
N THR A 81 12.35 11.20 -2.76
CA THR A 81 13.74 11.51 -3.13
C THR A 81 13.79 12.77 -3.98
N LEU A 82 12.87 12.91 -4.96
CA LEU A 82 12.79 14.10 -5.80
C LEU A 82 12.48 15.36 -4.97
N PHE A 83 11.53 15.25 -4.04
CA PHE A 83 11.15 16.34 -3.13
C PHE A 83 12.32 16.75 -2.23
N ALA A 84 13.04 15.79 -1.64
CA ALA A 84 14.22 16.07 -0.82
C ALA A 84 15.30 16.80 -1.62
N ILE A 85 15.61 16.34 -2.84
CA ILE A 85 16.59 17.00 -3.71
C ILE A 85 16.11 18.41 -4.08
N ALA A 86 14.83 18.57 -4.43
CA ALA A 86 14.25 19.87 -4.74
C ALA A 86 14.40 20.85 -3.57
N GLN A 87 14.20 20.39 -2.34
CA GLN A 87 14.37 21.21 -1.14
C GLN A 87 15.84 21.61 -0.92
N LEU A 88 16.78 20.67 -1.08
CA LEU A 88 18.22 20.96 -1.02
C LEU A 88 18.66 21.97 -2.09
N VAL A 89 18.08 21.90 -3.30
CA VAL A 89 18.34 22.86 -4.37
C VAL A 89 17.71 24.22 -4.05
N GLY A 90 16.46 24.24 -3.61
CA GLY A 90 15.72 25.47 -3.26
C GLY A 90 16.37 26.26 -2.13
N ASN A 91 16.94 25.58 -1.13
CA ASN A 91 17.68 26.19 -0.04
C ASN A 91 19.15 26.53 -0.39
N SER A 92 19.56 26.33 -1.65
CA SER A 92 20.95 26.47 -2.11
C SER A 92 21.97 25.54 -1.42
N GLU A 93 21.51 24.56 -0.62
CA GLU A 93 22.37 23.61 0.09
C GLU A 93 23.11 22.69 -0.88
N TYR A 94 22.43 22.19 -1.91
CA TYR A 94 23.04 21.37 -2.96
C TYR A 94 24.16 22.15 -3.69
N THR A 95 23.93 23.43 -3.97
CA THR A 95 24.94 24.31 -4.60
C THR A 95 26.17 24.45 -3.72
N VAL A 96 25.98 24.71 -2.42
CA VAL A 96 27.08 24.80 -1.44
C VAL A 96 27.87 23.49 -1.34
N MET A 97 27.18 22.34 -1.33
CA MET A 97 27.84 21.03 -1.32
C MET A 97 28.73 20.86 -2.56
N ARG A 98 28.22 21.22 -3.74
CA ARG A 98 28.95 21.10 -5.02
C ARG A 98 30.14 22.05 -5.10
N THR A 99 30.02 23.30 -4.64
CA THR A 99 31.14 24.26 -4.62
C THR A 99 32.19 23.92 -3.57
N SER A 100 31.80 23.23 -2.50
CA SER A 100 32.71 22.72 -1.46
C SER A 100 33.44 21.43 -1.85
N GLY A 101 33.25 20.95 -3.09
CA GLY A 101 33.95 19.78 -3.63
C GLY A 101 33.24 18.43 -3.44
N ALA A 102 31.98 18.40 -2.99
CA ALA A 102 31.23 17.15 -2.94
C ALA A 102 30.93 16.65 -4.36
N SER A 103 31.27 15.38 -4.63
CA SER A 103 30.99 14.77 -5.94
C SER A 103 29.52 14.36 -6.05
N LEU A 104 29.00 14.33 -7.28
CA LEU A 104 27.65 13.81 -7.54
C LEU A 104 27.50 12.36 -7.04
N THR A 105 28.55 11.55 -7.24
CA THR A 105 28.58 10.15 -6.79
C THR A 105 28.43 10.00 -5.28
N GLN A 106 29.00 10.92 -4.48
CA GLN A 106 28.84 10.90 -3.03
C GLN A 106 27.37 11.10 -2.63
N ILE A 107 26.69 12.06 -3.28
CA ILE A 107 25.28 12.35 -3.04
C ILE A 107 24.42 11.14 -3.45
N THR A 108 24.66 10.57 -4.63
CA THR A 108 23.95 9.36 -5.10
C THR A 108 24.14 8.19 -4.12
N VAL A 109 25.36 7.95 -3.63
CA VAL A 109 25.62 6.88 -2.65
C VAL A 109 24.93 7.14 -1.32
N ALA A 110 24.84 8.40 -0.87
CA ALA A 110 24.10 8.77 0.34
C ALA A 110 22.61 8.45 0.21
N ILE A 111 22.01 8.75 -0.95
CA ILE A 111 20.61 8.40 -1.28
C ILE A 111 20.43 6.88 -1.31
N LEU A 112 21.29 6.16 -2.04
CA LEU A 112 21.20 4.69 -2.17
C LEU A 112 21.35 3.97 -0.83
N ARG A 113 22.17 4.48 0.09
CA ARG A 113 22.32 3.92 1.45
C ARG A 113 21.02 3.95 2.26
N VAL A 114 20.08 4.82 1.90
CA VAL A 114 18.74 4.88 2.50
C VAL A 114 17.74 4.09 1.67
N GLY A 115 17.81 4.21 0.34
CA GLY A 115 16.92 3.49 -0.58
C GLY A 115 17.02 1.97 -0.47
N ILE A 116 18.22 1.41 -0.31
CA ILE A 116 18.41 -0.04 -0.22
C ILE A 116 17.72 -0.63 1.03
N PRO A 117 17.98 -0.14 2.26
CA PRO A 117 17.24 -0.60 3.44
C PRO A 117 15.72 -0.45 3.32
N LEU A 118 15.24 0.66 2.74
CA LEU A 118 13.81 0.86 2.49
C LEU A 118 13.25 -0.18 1.52
N ALA A 119 13.95 -0.46 0.42
CA ALA A 119 13.54 -1.48 -0.55
C ALA A 119 13.48 -2.87 0.08
N ILE A 120 14.49 -3.23 0.88
CA ILE A 120 14.50 -4.51 1.62
C ILE A 120 13.34 -4.56 2.63
N ALA A 121 13.12 -3.50 3.40
CA ALA A 121 12.02 -3.43 4.34
C ALA A 121 10.65 -3.57 3.65
N THR A 122 10.50 -2.93 2.48
CA THR A 122 9.28 -3.01 1.65
C THR A 122 9.06 -4.42 1.13
N PHE A 123 10.13 -5.06 0.63
CA PHE A 123 10.07 -6.43 0.13
C PHE A 123 9.67 -7.41 1.23
N LEU A 124 10.29 -7.31 2.42
CA LEU A 124 9.93 -8.13 3.57
C LEU A 124 8.50 -7.84 4.04
N ALA A 125 8.08 -6.57 4.08
CA ALA A 125 6.71 -6.21 4.42
C ALA A 125 5.70 -6.84 3.44
N GLY A 126 5.99 -6.76 2.13
CA GLY A 126 5.18 -7.32 1.06
C GLY A 126 5.11 -8.84 1.08
N GLU A 127 6.20 -9.53 1.40
CA GLU A 127 6.21 -11.00 1.41
C GLU A 127 5.46 -11.57 2.63
N PHE A 128 5.65 -10.97 3.81
CA PHE A 128 5.15 -11.55 5.06
C PHE A 128 3.79 -10.99 5.51
N PHE A 129 3.50 -9.72 5.24
CA PHE A 129 2.30 -9.06 5.78
C PHE A 129 1.20 -8.87 4.76
N ALA A 130 1.52 -8.62 3.49
CA ALA A 130 0.50 -8.38 2.47
C ALA A 130 -0.36 -9.63 2.17
N PRO A 131 0.17 -10.86 1.98
CA PRO A 131 -0.65 -12.01 1.62
C PRO A 131 -1.66 -12.43 2.69
N PRO A 132 -1.29 -12.49 4.00
CA PRO A 132 -2.27 -12.77 5.05
C PRO A 132 -3.33 -11.67 5.18
N ALA A 133 -2.92 -10.40 5.09
CA ALA A 133 -3.83 -9.26 5.23
C ALA A 133 -4.85 -9.22 4.08
N GLU A 134 -4.40 -9.44 2.84
CA GLU A 134 -5.26 -9.48 1.66
C GLU A 134 -6.26 -10.65 1.75
N ARG A 135 -5.81 -11.84 2.17
CA ARG A 135 -6.71 -12.99 2.38
C ARG A 135 -7.80 -12.69 3.41
N LEU A 136 -7.45 -12.04 4.51
CA LEU A 136 -8.40 -11.64 5.55
C LEU A 136 -9.35 -10.54 5.06
N ALA A 137 -8.86 -9.55 4.30
CA ALA A 137 -9.67 -8.50 3.70
C ALA A 137 -10.73 -9.09 2.75
N GLN A 138 -10.32 -10.01 1.87
CA GLN A 138 -11.22 -10.71 0.95
C GLN A 138 -12.23 -11.58 1.70
N GLN A 139 -11.81 -12.27 2.77
CA GLN A 139 -12.74 -13.04 3.61
C GLN A 139 -13.77 -12.16 4.31
N VAL A 140 -13.38 -11.00 4.84
CA VAL A 140 -14.32 -10.04 5.45
C VAL A 140 -15.34 -9.55 4.43
N ARG A 141 -14.89 -9.25 3.20
CA ARG A 141 -15.76 -8.83 2.10
C ARG A 141 -16.72 -9.94 1.66
N ILE A 142 -16.21 -11.16 1.45
CA ILE A 142 -17.02 -12.31 1.06
C ILE A 142 -18.01 -12.66 2.15
N GLN A 143 -17.62 -12.73 3.43
CA GLN A 143 -18.56 -13.02 4.52
C GLN A 143 -19.63 -11.94 4.66
N ALA A 144 -19.30 -10.68 4.40
CA ALA A 144 -20.29 -9.61 4.39
C ALA A 144 -21.29 -9.75 3.22
N GLN A 145 -20.80 -10.11 2.02
CA GLN A 145 -21.65 -10.39 0.86
C GLN A 145 -22.41 -11.72 0.94
N ASP A 146 -21.85 -12.76 1.55
CA ASP A 146 -22.49 -14.07 1.73
C ASP A 146 -23.54 -14.02 2.84
N GLN A 147 -23.36 -13.23 3.89
CA GLN A 147 -24.43 -12.98 4.86
C GLN A 147 -25.58 -12.23 4.21
N ALA A 148 -25.29 -11.20 3.41
CA ALA A 148 -26.28 -10.52 2.59
C ALA A 148 -26.99 -11.46 1.61
N THR A 149 -26.22 -12.26 0.89
CA THR A 149 -26.72 -13.23 -0.10
C THR A 149 -27.47 -14.38 0.57
N ARG A 150 -27.11 -14.82 1.78
CA ARG A 150 -27.87 -15.84 2.54
C ARG A 150 -29.18 -15.28 3.08
N ILE A 151 -29.23 -14.01 3.49
CA ILE A 151 -30.49 -13.35 3.87
C ILE A 151 -31.40 -13.20 2.63
N VAL A 152 -30.83 -12.85 1.48
CA VAL A 152 -31.56 -12.74 0.21
C VAL A 152 -31.94 -14.12 -0.36
N ALA A 153 -31.09 -15.14 -0.23
CA ALA A 153 -31.34 -16.52 -0.67
C ALA A 153 -32.35 -17.26 0.22
N GLN A 154 -32.47 -16.89 1.51
CA GLN A 154 -33.60 -17.31 2.33
C GLN A 154 -34.93 -16.67 1.87
N GLN A 155 -34.87 -15.55 1.13
CA GLN A 155 -36.05 -14.85 0.61
C GLN A 155 -36.42 -15.27 -0.82
N PHE A 156 -35.50 -15.88 -1.57
CA PHE A 156 -35.78 -16.51 -2.87
C PHE A 156 -35.91 -18.03 -2.75
N GLN A 157 -37.14 -18.53 -2.66
CA GLN A 157 -37.46 -19.96 -2.85
C GLN A 157 -37.18 -20.47 -4.27
N SER A 158 -36.71 -19.62 -5.19
CA SER A 158 -36.41 -19.97 -6.57
C SER A 158 -34.89 -20.09 -6.75
N GLY A 159 -34.43 -21.33 -6.93
CA GLY A 159 -33.01 -21.71 -7.02
C GLY A 159 -32.15 -20.98 -8.05
N PHE A 160 -30.85 -21.25 -7.99
CA PHE A 160 -29.79 -20.54 -8.70
C PHE A 160 -29.62 -21.07 -10.14
N TRP A 161 -29.46 -20.16 -11.11
CA TRP A 161 -29.23 -20.50 -12.51
C TRP A 161 -27.80 -20.17 -12.91
N PHE A 162 -27.01 -21.18 -13.24
CA PHE A 162 -25.70 -21.02 -13.87
C PHE A 162 -25.83 -21.21 -15.38
N ARG A 163 -25.26 -20.29 -16.17
CA ARG A 163 -25.09 -20.45 -17.62
C ARG A 163 -23.63 -20.72 -17.91
N GLN A 164 -23.32 -21.95 -18.33
CA GLN A 164 -21.97 -22.32 -18.73
C GLN A 164 -21.82 -22.09 -20.23
N GLN A 165 -20.92 -21.17 -20.61
CA GLN A 165 -20.68 -20.80 -22.00
C GLN A 165 -19.69 -21.79 -22.64
N LEU A 166 -20.16 -23.00 -22.94
CA LEU A 166 -19.52 -23.96 -23.86
C LEU A 166 -20.23 -23.90 -25.24
N PRO A 167 -19.67 -24.48 -26.32
CA PRO A 167 -20.23 -24.41 -27.67
C PRO A 167 -21.69 -24.89 -27.80
N GLN A 168 -22.17 -25.67 -26.82
CA GLN A 168 -23.58 -25.94 -26.60
C GLN A 168 -23.97 -25.32 -25.26
N SER A 169 -24.88 -24.34 -25.28
CA SER A 169 -25.32 -23.65 -24.08
C SER A 169 -26.23 -24.56 -23.25
N THR A 170 -25.67 -25.22 -22.25
CA THR A 170 -26.43 -26.00 -21.26
C THR A 170 -26.83 -25.09 -20.10
N PHE A 171 -28.12 -25.12 -19.75
CA PHE A 171 -28.66 -24.44 -18.57
C PHE A 171 -28.93 -25.48 -17.49
N VAL A 172 -28.30 -25.34 -16.33
CA VAL A 172 -28.48 -26.26 -15.19
C VAL A 172 -29.10 -25.47 -14.03
N ASN A 173 -30.21 -25.98 -13.49
CA ASN A 173 -30.90 -25.43 -12.33
C ASN A 173 -30.57 -26.29 -11.10
N ILE A 174 -29.86 -25.74 -10.13
CA ILE A 174 -29.50 -26.44 -8.89
C ILE A 174 -30.41 -25.90 -7.79
N LYS A 175 -31.34 -26.75 -7.32
CA LYS A 175 -32.37 -26.36 -6.34
C LYS A 175 -31.93 -26.52 -4.89
N SER A 176 -30.90 -27.33 -4.61
CA SER A 176 -30.33 -27.51 -3.28
C SER A 176 -29.02 -28.29 -3.35
N VAL A 177 -28.03 -27.86 -2.57
CA VAL A 177 -26.83 -28.65 -2.29
C VAL A 177 -27.13 -29.44 -1.02
N VAL A 178 -27.24 -30.76 -1.13
CA VAL A 178 -27.32 -31.66 0.02
C VAL A 178 -25.88 -31.93 0.46
N ASP A 179 -25.59 -31.59 1.71
CA ASP A 179 -24.34 -31.92 2.40
C ASP A 179 -24.41 -33.43 2.72
N ASP A 180 -23.60 -34.24 2.07
CA ASP A 180 -23.45 -35.66 2.44
C ASP A 180 -22.30 -35.73 3.43
N SER A 181 -22.65 -35.99 4.69
CA SER A 181 -21.77 -36.05 5.86
C SER A 181 -20.63 -37.05 5.71
#